data_AF-A0A159Z283-F1
#
_entry.id   AF-A0A159Z283-F1
#
_cell.length_a   1.000
_cell.length_b   1.000
_cell.length_c   1.000
_cell.angle_alpha   90.00
_cell.angle_beta   90.00
_cell.angle_gamma   90.00
#
_symmetry.space_group_name_H-M   'P 1'
#
loop_
_entity.id
_entity.type
_entity.pdbx_description
1 polymer ?
#
loop_
_entity_poly.entity_id
_entity_poly.type
_entity_poly.pdbx_seq_one_letter_code
_entity_poly.pdbx_strand_id
1 'polypeptide(L)'
;MTHPIALRLIETPTHLATGAAHLLQVEPRFAPALAEPLPMRRRADGFGALVDAVVSQQVSVASAAAIHGRMLAAGLTDPAALAQASDEALRAAGLSRQKIRYLRGIAAADLDYAALRAAPMPR
;
A
#
# COMPACT_ATOMS: atom_id res chain seq x y z
N MET A 1 29.13 3.83 -15.44
CA MET A 1 29.23 2.51 -14.79
C MET A 1 27.92 2.23 -14.08
N THR A 2 27.02 1.49 -14.70
CA THR A 2 25.71 1.15 -14.13
C THR A 2 25.93 0.13 -13.02
N HIS A 3 25.89 0.56 -11.76
CA HIS A 3 25.83 -0.40 -10.66
C HIS A 3 24.48 -1.11 -10.76
N PRO A 4 24.43 -2.46 -10.80
CA PRO A 4 23.17 -3.16 -10.69
C PRO A 4 22.54 -2.74 -9.36
N ILE A 5 21.36 -2.11 -9.42
CA ILE A 5 20.60 -1.79 -8.22
C ILE A 5 20.09 -3.12 -7.69
N ALA A 6 20.86 -3.73 -6.78
CA ALA A 6 20.36 -4.80 -5.95
C ALA A 6 19.28 -4.19 -5.05
N LEU A 7 18.02 -4.34 -5.44
CA LEU A 7 16.88 -3.89 -4.65
C LEU A 7 16.90 -4.62 -3.31
N ARG A 8 17.05 -3.86 -2.21
CA ARG A 8 17.05 -4.37 -0.83
C ARG A 8 15.75 -3.96 -0.15
N LEU A 9 15.10 -4.91 0.54
CA LEU A 9 13.98 -4.61 1.41
C LEU A 9 14.43 -3.79 2.63
N ILE A 10 13.66 -2.74 2.98
CA ILE A 10 13.93 -1.89 4.14
C ILE A 10 13.22 -2.49 5.36
N GLU A 11 13.98 -3.15 6.21
CA GLU A 11 13.44 -3.90 7.35
C GLU A 11 13.82 -3.34 8.70
N THR A 12 14.94 -2.61 8.76
CA THR A 12 15.51 -2.07 9.99
C THR A 12 15.87 -0.58 9.83
N PRO A 13 15.96 0.18 10.94
CA PRO A 13 16.46 1.55 10.91
C PRO A 13 17.86 1.68 10.28
N THR A 14 18.70 0.66 10.42
CA THR A 14 20.03 0.62 9.78
C THR A 14 19.92 0.61 8.26
N HIS A 15 18.93 -0.07 7.66
CA HIS A 15 18.72 -0.03 6.21
C HIS A 15 18.35 1.40 5.76
N LEU A 16 17.53 2.11 6.54
CA LEU A 16 17.21 3.52 6.26
C LEU A 16 18.44 4.42 6.39
N ALA A 17 19.23 4.27 7.45
CA ALA A 17 20.44 5.05 7.66
C ALA A 17 21.46 4.84 6.53
N THR A 18 21.64 3.60 6.06
CA THR A 18 22.48 3.30 4.88
C THR A 18 21.96 3.99 3.63
N GLY A 19 20.64 3.93 3.38
CA GLY A 19 20.02 4.60 2.23
C GLY A 19 20.15 6.13 2.29
N ALA A 20 19.98 6.72 3.46
CA ALA A 20 20.15 8.15 3.69
C ALA A 20 21.60 8.61 3.45
N ALA A 21 22.58 7.88 4.00
CA ALA A 21 23.99 8.16 3.77
C ALA A 21 24.34 8.09 2.28
N HIS A 22 23.83 7.08 1.56
CA HIS A 22 24.00 6.97 0.12
C HIS A 22 23.35 8.12 -0.65
N LEU A 23 22.13 8.53 -0.27
CA LEU A 23 21.44 9.68 -0.87
C LEU A 23 22.29 10.95 -0.76
N LEU A 24 22.88 11.23 0.40
CA LEU A 24 23.70 12.42 0.60
C LEU A 24 25.03 12.39 -0.17
N GLN A 25 25.57 11.19 -0.43
CA GLN A 25 26.73 11.04 -1.31
C GLN A 25 26.39 11.33 -2.77
N VAL A 26 25.21 10.91 -3.23
CA VAL A 26 24.77 11.08 -4.63
C VAL A 26 24.24 12.50 -4.87
N GLU A 27 23.47 13.05 -3.94
CA GLU A 27 22.85 14.37 -4.04
C GLU A 27 22.88 15.10 -2.68
N PRO A 28 23.95 15.86 -2.41
CA PRO A 28 24.14 16.58 -1.14
C PRO A 28 23.05 17.61 -0.83
N ARG A 29 22.31 18.12 -1.83
CA ARG A 29 21.25 19.12 -1.61
C ARG A 29 20.06 18.57 -0.81
N PHE A 30 19.94 17.26 -0.63
CA PHE A 30 18.94 16.67 0.27
C PHE A 30 19.29 16.80 1.76
N ALA A 31 20.52 17.21 2.13
CA ALA A 31 20.93 17.32 3.53
C ALA A 31 19.97 18.13 4.42
N PRO A 32 19.47 19.32 4.01
CA PRO A 32 18.55 20.09 4.85
C PRO A 32 17.16 19.45 5.02
N ALA A 33 16.77 18.53 4.13
CA ALA A 33 15.48 17.84 4.19
C ALA A 33 15.53 16.55 5.03
N LEU A 34 16.73 16.13 5.45
CA LEU A 34 16.93 14.86 6.14
C LEU A 34 16.70 15.03 7.64
N ALA A 35 15.59 14.47 8.13
CA ALA A 35 15.22 14.51 9.55
C ALA A 35 15.58 13.18 10.22
N GLU A 36 16.79 13.08 10.78
CA GLU A 36 17.24 11.89 11.49
C GLU A 36 16.75 11.85 12.95
N PRO A 37 16.39 10.66 13.49
CA PRO A 37 16.33 9.38 12.78
C PRO A 37 15.11 9.28 11.86
N LEU A 38 15.30 8.70 10.67
CA LEU A 38 14.19 8.45 9.75
C LEU A 38 13.24 7.40 10.34
N PRO A 39 11.93 7.69 10.44
CA PRO A 39 10.98 6.73 11.01
C PRO A 39 10.75 5.57 10.06
N MET A 40 10.65 4.35 10.61
CA MET A 40 10.22 3.18 9.86
C MET A 40 8.75 3.32 9.45
N ARG A 41 8.47 3.33 8.14
CA ARG A 41 7.12 3.41 7.59
C ARG A 41 6.64 2.07 7.03
N ARG A 42 6.84 0.98 7.79
CA ARG A 42 6.28 -0.33 7.45
C ARG A 42 4.80 -0.34 7.82
N ARG A 43 3.97 -0.86 6.92
CA ARG A 43 2.54 -1.08 7.15
C ARG A 43 2.24 -2.57 7.13
N ALA A 44 1.08 -2.94 7.63
CA ALA A 44 0.53 -4.26 7.37
C ALA A 44 0.42 -4.50 5.85
N ASP A 45 0.51 -5.76 5.44
CA ASP A 45 0.30 -6.21 4.07
C ASP A 45 -1.00 -7.03 3.98
N GLY A 46 -1.17 -7.77 2.89
CA GLY A 46 -2.34 -8.59 2.66
C GLY A 46 -3.50 -7.83 2.01
N PHE A 47 -4.67 -8.47 2.00
CA PHE A 47 -5.85 -7.94 1.33
C PHE A 47 -6.26 -6.55 1.84
N GLY A 48 -6.32 -6.35 3.15
CA GLY A 48 -6.71 -5.07 3.75
C GLY A 48 -5.80 -3.91 3.31
N ALA A 49 -4.49 -4.15 3.23
CA ALA A 49 -3.54 -3.14 2.77
C ALA A 49 -3.75 -2.76 1.30
N LEU A 50 -4.14 -3.73 0.45
CA LEU A 50 -4.51 -3.45 -0.94
C LEU A 50 -5.85 -2.71 -1.04
N VAL A 51 -6.82 -3.04 -0.18
CA VAL A 51 -8.08 -2.29 -0.08
C VAL A 51 -7.79 -0.83 0.26
N ASP A 52 -7.00 -0.57 1.30
CA ASP A 52 -6.61 0.79 1.72
C ASP A 52 -5.89 1.56 0.62
N ALA A 53 -4.97 0.90 -0.10
CA ALA A 53 -4.25 1.49 -1.21
C ALA A 53 -5.23 1.91 -2.34
N VAL A 54 -6.17 1.04 -2.72
CA VAL A 54 -7.17 1.33 -3.77
C VAL A 54 -8.16 2.41 -3.31
N VAL A 55 -8.65 2.34 -2.07
CA VAL A 55 -9.59 3.33 -1.52
C VAL A 55 -8.96 4.72 -1.46
N SER A 56 -7.67 4.81 -1.16
CA SER A 56 -6.93 6.08 -1.05
C SER A 56 -6.61 6.73 -2.40
N GLN A 57 -6.82 6.04 -3.53
CA GLN A 57 -6.52 6.59 -4.85
C GLN A 57 -7.39 7.82 -5.16
N GLN A 58 -6.73 8.90 -5.60
CA GLN A 58 -7.34 10.12 -6.15
C GLN A 58 -8.30 10.85 -5.18
N VAL A 59 -8.14 10.65 -3.88
CA VAL A 59 -8.97 11.30 -2.84
C VAL A 59 -8.10 11.80 -1.68
N SER A 60 -8.67 12.68 -0.85
CA SER A 60 -8.00 13.13 0.38
C SER A 60 -7.90 12.00 1.41
N VAL A 61 -6.98 12.13 2.37
CA VAL A 61 -6.86 11.22 3.53
C VAL A 61 -8.17 11.14 4.32
N ALA A 62 -8.83 12.28 4.55
CA ALA A 62 -10.10 12.32 5.26
C ALA A 62 -11.22 11.58 4.51
N SER A 63 -11.29 11.75 3.18
CA SER A 63 -12.25 11.05 2.34
C SER A 63 -12.00 9.53 2.32
N ALA A 64 -10.73 9.11 2.22
CA ALA A 64 -10.36 7.70 2.27
C ALA A 64 -10.76 7.08 3.62
N ALA A 65 -10.46 7.75 4.73
CA ALA A 65 -10.86 7.30 6.08
C ALA A 65 -12.38 7.17 6.21
N ALA A 66 -13.15 8.13 5.67
CA ALA A 66 -14.61 8.07 5.71
C ALA A 66 -15.18 6.90 4.88
N ILE A 67 -14.61 6.61 3.70
CA ILE A 67 -14.98 5.45 2.88
C ILE A 67 -14.66 4.15 3.63
N HIS A 68 -13.44 4.02 4.16
CA HIS A 68 -13.02 2.84 4.90
C HIS A 68 -13.91 2.60 6.13
N GLY A 69 -14.26 3.65 6.88
CA GLY A 69 -15.19 3.55 8.01
C GLY A 69 -16.57 3.02 7.62
N ARG A 70 -17.12 3.47 6.48
CA ARG A 70 -18.39 2.93 5.97
C ARG A 70 -18.27 1.48 5.48
N MET A 71 -17.16 1.12 4.83
CA MET A 71 -16.90 -0.27 4.44
C MET A 71 -16.85 -1.18 5.67
N LEU A 72 -16.13 -0.78 6.72
CA LEU A 72 -16.05 -1.53 7.97
C LEU A 72 -17.44 -1.70 8.61
N ALA A 73 -18.22 -0.62 8.71
CA ALA A 73 -19.56 -0.66 9.26
C ALA A 73 -20.53 -1.56 8.46
N ALA A 74 -20.31 -1.68 7.15
CA ALA A 74 -21.09 -2.54 6.27
C ALA A 74 -20.53 -3.97 6.14
N GLY A 75 -19.43 -4.32 6.84
CA GLY A 75 -18.79 -5.64 6.73
C GLY A 75 -18.11 -5.90 5.38
N LEU A 76 -17.71 -4.86 4.65
CA LEU A 76 -17.18 -4.92 3.28
C LEU A 76 -15.64 -4.91 3.21
N THR A 77 -14.96 -5.29 4.28
CA THR A 77 -13.48 -5.35 4.36
C THR A 77 -12.92 -6.76 4.21
N ASP A 78 -13.77 -7.79 4.25
CA ASP A 78 -13.41 -9.18 3.99
C ASP A 78 -13.46 -9.49 2.47
N PRO A 79 -12.51 -10.28 1.91
CA PRO A 79 -12.50 -10.61 0.48
C PRO A 79 -13.81 -11.25 -0.02
N ALA A 80 -14.36 -12.21 0.73
CA ALA A 80 -15.57 -12.93 0.33
C ALA A 80 -16.80 -12.02 0.43
N ALA A 81 -16.90 -11.24 1.51
CA ALA A 81 -17.97 -10.27 1.68
C ALA A 81 -17.96 -9.21 0.56
N LEU A 82 -16.79 -8.67 0.21
CA LEU A 82 -16.64 -7.69 -0.87
C LEU A 82 -16.99 -8.30 -2.24
N ALA A 83 -16.58 -9.54 -2.49
CA ALA A 83 -16.88 -10.24 -3.74
C ALA A 83 -18.39 -10.51 -3.93
N GLN A 84 -19.09 -10.86 -2.86
CA GLN A 84 -20.53 -11.17 -2.87
C GLN A 84 -21.42 -9.93 -2.78
N ALA A 85 -20.90 -8.80 -2.29
CA ALA A 85 -21.67 -7.57 -2.14
C ALA A 85 -22.20 -7.06 -3.48
N SER A 86 -23.44 -6.55 -3.44
CA SER A 86 -24.03 -5.88 -4.59
C SER A 86 -23.26 -4.60 -4.93
N ASP A 87 -23.28 -4.23 -6.22
CA ASP A 87 -22.73 -2.95 -6.68
C ASP A 87 -23.31 -1.75 -5.92
N GLU A 88 -24.59 -1.82 -5.56
CA GLU A 88 -25.29 -0.78 -4.82
C GLU A 88 -24.73 -0.62 -3.41
N ALA A 89 -24.52 -1.72 -2.69
CA ALA A 89 -23.93 -1.69 -1.35
C ALA A 89 -22.50 -1.11 -1.37
N LEU A 90 -21.70 -1.49 -2.36
CA LEU A 90 -20.33 -0.97 -2.52
C LEU A 90 -20.32 0.52 -2.88
N ARG A 91 -21.26 0.99 -3.71
CA ARG A 91 -21.42 2.42 -4.01
C ARG A 91 -21.92 3.20 -2.80
N ALA A 92 -22.82 2.65 -2.00
CA ALA A 92 -23.29 3.25 -0.76
C ALA A 92 -22.15 3.42 0.26
N ALA A 93 -21.15 2.54 0.26
CA ALA A 93 -19.92 2.71 1.04
C ALA A 93 -19.02 3.85 0.50
N GLY A 94 -19.27 4.35 -0.71
CA GLY A 94 -18.55 5.46 -1.36
C GLY A 94 -17.48 5.01 -2.35
N LEU A 95 -17.53 3.75 -2.81
CA LEU A 95 -16.61 3.25 -3.83
C LEU A 95 -17.07 3.70 -5.23
N SER A 96 -16.11 4.16 -6.05
CA SER A 96 -16.35 4.39 -7.47
C SER A 96 -16.45 3.06 -8.23
N ARG A 97 -17.05 3.08 -9.42
CA ARG A 97 -17.12 1.90 -10.30
C ARG A 97 -15.75 1.27 -10.57
N GLN A 98 -14.72 2.11 -10.76
CA GLN A 98 -13.36 1.64 -11.00
C GLN A 98 -12.75 0.96 -9.77
N LYS A 99 -12.93 1.52 -8.57
CA LYS A 99 -12.47 0.91 -7.31
C LYS A 99 -13.17 -0.42 -7.07
N ILE A 100 -14.49 -0.50 -7.31
CA ILE A 100 -15.24 -1.76 -7.23
C ILE A 100 -14.62 -2.84 -8.13
N ARG A 101 -14.34 -2.50 -9.39
CA ARG A 101 -13.72 -3.45 -10.33
C ARG A 101 -12.36 -3.96 -9.82
N TYR A 102 -11.51 -3.08 -9.32
CA TYR A 102 -10.18 -3.46 -8.82
C TYR A 102 -10.27 -4.31 -7.56
N LEU A 103 -11.08 -3.90 -6.59
CA LEU A 103 -11.24 -4.64 -5.33
C LEU A 103 -11.80 -6.04 -5.57
N ARG A 104 -12.78 -6.19 -6.47
CA ARG A 104 -13.27 -7.52 -6.87
C ARG A 104 -12.21 -8.35 -7.57
N GLY A 105 -11.42 -7.75 -8.47
CA GLY A 105 -10.30 -8.44 -9.11
C GLY A 105 -9.27 -8.94 -8.11
N ILE A 106 -8.93 -8.12 -7.11
CA ILE A 106 -8.02 -8.48 -6.02
C ILE A 106 -8.61 -9.60 -5.15
N ALA A 107 -9.89 -9.50 -4.79
CA ALA A 107 -10.57 -10.53 -4.01
C ALA A 107 -10.65 -11.87 -4.75
N ALA A 108 -10.93 -11.84 -6.06
CA ALA A 108 -11.04 -13.03 -6.89
C ALA A 108 -9.69 -13.68 -7.23
N ALA A 109 -8.59 -12.93 -7.15
CA ALA A 109 -7.25 -13.45 -7.45
C ALA A 109 -6.71 -14.41 -6.38
N ASP A 110 -7.35 -14.47 -5.20
CA ASP A 110 -6.99 -15.37 -4.08
C ASP A 110 -5.47 -15.46 -3.85
N LEU A 111 -4.85 -14.28 -3.76
CA LEU A 111 -3.40 -14.17 -3.74
C LEU A 111 -2.83 -14.76 -2.45
N ASP A 112 -1.79 -15.58 -2.60
CA ASP A 112 -0.91 -15.94 -1.48
C ASP A 112 -0.04 -14.74 -1.11
N TYR A 113 -0.52 -13.93 -0.18
CA TYR A 113 0.19 -12.75 0.31
C TYR A 113 1.50 -13.08 1.01
N ALA A 114 1.61 -14.26 1.65
CA ALA A 114 2.83 -14.69 2.31
C ALA A 114 3.91 -15.03 1.27
N ALA A 115 3.55 -15.75 0.22
CA ALA A 115 4.44 -16.01 -0.90
C ALA A 115 4.80 -14.72 -1.65
N LEU A 116 3.84 -13.81 -1.87
CA LEU A 116 4.09 -12.54 -2.55
C LEU A 116 5.12 -11.67 -1.81
N ARG A 117 5.09 -11.68 -0.47
CA ARG A 117 6.07 -10.96 0.36
C ARG A 117 7.50 -11.46 0.14
N ALA A 118 7.66 -12.77 -0.07
CA ALA A 118 8.97 -13.40 -0.28
C ALA A 118 9.37 -13.49 -1.76
N ALA A 119 8.47 -13.11 -2.67
CA ALA A 119 8.72 -13.21 -4.10
C ALA A 119 9.91 -12.32 -4.52
N PRO A 120 10.78 -12.80 -5.41
CA PRO A 120 11.85 -11.98 -5.94
C PRO A 120 11.25 -10.79 -6.70
N MET A 121 11.85 -9.61 -6.54
CA MET A 121 11.43 -8.45 -7.31
C MET A 121 11.59 -8.76 -8.81
N PRO A 122 10.56 -8.51 -9.64
CA PRO A 122 10.67 -8.70 -11.08
C PRO A 122 11.80 -7.82 -11.62
N ARG A 123 12.55 -8.35 -12.60
CA ARG A 123 13.66 -7.66 -13.26
C ARG A 123 13.18 -6.54 -14.17
#